data_AF-A0A9X5XBT3-F1
#
_entry.id   AF-A0A9X5XBT3-F1
#
_cell.length_a   1.000
_cell.length_b   1.000
_cell.length_c   1.000
_cell.angle_alpha   90.00
_cell.angle_beta   90.00
_cell.angle_gamma   90.00
#
_symmetry.space_group_name_H-M   'P 1'
#
loop_
_entity.id
_entity.type
_entity.pdbx_description
1 polymer ?
#
loop_
_entity_poly.entity_id
_entity_poly.type
_entity_poly.pdbx_seq_one_letter_code
_entity_poly.pdbx_strand_id
1 'polypeptide(L)'
;WDFYKNTFGRSGIKNNGVGAYSRVHYGNAYVNAFWDDSCFCMTYGDGSGNTHPLTSLDVAGHEMSHGVTANTAGLNYSGESGGLNEATSDIFGTGVEFYANNASDPGDYLIGEKININGDGTPLRYMDKPSKDGGSADYWSSSVGNLDVHYSSGVANHFFYLLSEGSGAKTINGVSYNSPTYNGTAVTGIGRDKALQIWYKALTTYFTSTTNYKSARTGTLSAASALYGSTSAEYKAVAAAWTAVNVS
;
A
#
# COMPACT_ATOMS: atom_id res chain seq x y z
N TRP A 1 14.11 6.19 -0.10
CA TRP A 1 15.14 5.90 0.93
C TRP A 1 14.82 6.57 2.27
N ASP A 2 14.79 7.91 2.35
CA ASP A 2 14.68 8.63 3.63
C ASP A 2 13.42 8.30 4.43
N PHE A 3 12.27 8.12 3.77
CA PHE A 3 11.04 7.63 4.41
C PHE A 3 11.29 6.36 5.23
N TYR A 4 11.87 5.33 4.61
CA TYR A 4 12.16 4.07 5.29
C TYR A 4 13.15 4.22 6.46
N LYS A 5 14.18 5.05 6.27
CA LYS A 5 15.20 5.28 7.29
C LYS A 5 14.65 6.04 8.49
N ASN A 6 13.91 7.12 8.25
CA ASN A 6 13.48 8.04 9.30
C ASN A 6 12.18 7.57 9.97
N THR A 7 11.30 6.89 9.25
CA THR A 7 10.05 6.35 9.80
C THR A 7 10.29 5.02 10.51
N PHE A 8 11.10 4.12 9.93
CA PHE A 8 11.21 2.73 10.43
C PHE A 8 12.61 2.32 10.89
N GLY A 9 13.61 3.19 10.77
CA GLY A 9 15.01 2.84 11.04
C GLY A 9 15.62 1.87 10.01
N ARG A 10 14.98 1.68 8.85
CA ARG A 10 15.45 0.75 7.81
C ARG A 10 16.45 1.42 6.87
N SER A 11 17.68 0.90 6.81
CA SER A 11 18.74 1.43 5.95
C SER A 11 18.76 0.73 4.58
N GLY A 12 17.90 1.17 3.67
CA GLY A 12 17.79 0.64 2.31
C GLY A 12 16.94 -0.62 2.18
N ILE A 13 16.81 -1.12 0.95
CA ILE A 13 15.92 -2.26 0.63
C ILE A 13 16.32 -3.52 1.39
N LYS A 14 17.63 -3.81 1.51
CA LYS A 14 18.17 -4.97 2.26
C LYS A 14 18.48 -4.67 3.72
N ASN A 15 18.15 -3.48 4.21
CA ASN A 15 18.53 -2.99 5.53
C ASN A 15 20.06 -3.03 5.79
N ASN A 16 20.87 -2.84 4.76
CA ASN A 16 22.34 -2.98 4.80
C ASN A 16 23.10 -1.72 4.38
N GLY A 17 22.42 -0.58 4.21
CA GLY A 17 23.07 0.66 3.79
C GLY A 17 23.31 0.79 2.29
N VAL A 18 22.83 -0.13 1.46
CA VAL A 18 23.03 -0.11 -0.01
C VAL A 18 21.73 0.25 -0.73
N GLY A 19 21.81 1.24 -1.61
CA GLY A 19 20.71 1.64 -2.49
C GLY A 19 20.54 0.71 -3.69
N ALA A 20 19.33 0.67 -4.25
CA ALA A 20 19.06 0.03 -5.53
C ALA A 20 19.29 1.03 -6.68
N TYR A 21 19.47 0.51 -7.89
CA TYR A 21 19.53 1.33 -9.10
C TYR A 21 18.13 1.65 -9.60
N SER A 22 17.99 2.80 -10.26
CA SER A 22 16.80 3.17 -11.01
C SER A 22 17.13 3.23 -12.51
N ARG A 23 16.30 2.59 -13.33
CA ARG A 23 16.40 2.61 -14.80
C ARG A 23 15.19 3.33 -15.36
N VAL A 24 15.41 4.32 -16.22
CA VAL A 24 14.35 5.09 -16.91
C VAL A 24 14.49 4.92 -18.42
N HIS A 25 13.50 5.39 -19.19
CA HIS A 25 13.44 5.20 -20.64
C HIS A 25 13.51 3.72 -21.04
N TYR A 26 12.88 2.86 -20.23
CA TYR A 26 12.86 1.44 -20.49
C TYR A 26 11.89 1.11 -21.63
N GLY A 27 12.43 0.47 -22.68
CA GLY A 27 11.66 0.10 -23.86
C GLY A 27 11.28 1.33 -24.70
N ASN A 28 10.13 1.25 -25.38
CA ASN A 28 9.54 2.36 -26.13
C ASN A 28 8.02 2.34 -25.92
N ALA A 29 7.44 3.47 -25.53
CA ALA A 29 6.04 3.60 -25.12
C ALA A 29 5.61 2.53 -24.10
N TYR A 30 6.53 2.15 -23.21
CA TYR A 30 6.30 1.10 -22.23
C TYR A 30 5.44 1.63 -21.09
N VAL A 31 4.26 1.02 -20.92
CA VAL A 31 3.23 1.46 -19.97
C VAL A 31 3.30 0.62 -18.71
N ASN A 32 4.48 0.58 -18.07
CA ASN A 32 4.64 -0.07 -16.77
C ASN A 32 5.90 0.42 -16.02
N ALA A 33 5.90 0.24 -14.71
CA ALA A 33 7.05 0.29 -13.83
C ALA A 33 7.15 -1.05 -13.07
N PHE A 34 8.35 -1.42 -12.62
CA PHE A 34 8.52 -2.66 -11.85
C PHE A 34 9.81 -2.68 -11.03
N TRP A 35 9.79 -3.42 -9.94
CA TRP A 35 10.95 -3.96 -9.22
C TRP A 35 11.42 -5.29 -9.82
N ASP A 36 12.73 -5.49 -9.87
CA ASP A 36 13.33 -6.79 -10.21
C ASP A 36 14.48 -7.15 -9.25
N ASP A 37 14.30 -8.26 -8.53
CA ASP A 37 15.28 -8.79 -7.57
C ASP A 37 16.61 -9.22 -8.24
N SER A 38 16.57 -9.66 -9.50
CA SER A 38 17.74 -10.15 -10.24
C SER A 38 18.74 -9.03 -10.52
N CYS A 39 18.24 -7.87 -10.98
CA CYS A 39 19.06 -6.69 -11.19
C CYS A 39 19.20 -5.81 -9.95
N PHE A 40 18.41 -6.07 -8.89
CA PHE A 40 18.26 -5.22 -7.72
C PHE A 40 17.97 -3.76 -8.12
N CYS A 41 16.95 -3.58 -8.97
CA CYS A 41 16.66 -2.31 -9.60
C CYS A 41 15.16 -2.06 -9.77
N MET A 42 14.79 -0.78 -9.69
CA MET A 42 13.48 -0.28 -10.12
C MET A 42 13.61 0.17 -11.57
N THR A 43 12.64 -0.16 -12.41
CA THR A 43 12.64 0.13 -13.85
C THR A 43 11.36 0.84 -14.24
N TYR A 44 11.47 1.91 -15.02
CA TYR A 44 10.37 2.79 -15.39
C TYR A 44 10.30 2.98 -16.90
N GLY A 45 9.12 2.73 -17.47
CA GLY A 45 8.78 3.13 -18.83
C GLY A 45 8.36 4.59 -18.93
N ASP A 46 8.28 5.09 -20.16
CA ASP A 46 7.88 6.47 -20.47
C ASP A 46 6.37 6.66 -20.69
N GLY A 47 5.59 5.60 -20.48
CA GLY A 47 4.15 5.61 -20.65
C GLY A 47 3.71 5.64 -22.11
N SER A 48 2.39 5.68 -22.33
CA SER A 48 1.82 5.69 -23.68
C SER A 48 2.31 6.92 -24.45
N GLY A 49 2.83 6.70 -25.66
CA GLY A 49 3.39 7.75 -26.51
C GLY A 49 4.64 8.44 -25.96
N ASN A 50 5.29 7.90 -24.92
CA ASN A 50 6.46 8.49 -24.24
C ASN A 50 6.19 9.89 -23.63
N THR A 51 4.97 10.13 -23.16
CA THR A 51 4.54 11.46 -22.67
C THR A 51 4.45 11.59 -21.16
N HIS A 52 4.35 10.48 -20.44
CA HIS A 52 4.14 10.45 -19.00
C HIS A 52 5.00 9.34 -18.38
N PRO A 53 6.29 9.59 -18.11
CA PRO A 53 7.15 8.61 -17.46
C PRO A 53 6.61 8.20 -16.08
N LEU A 54 6.61 6.89 -15.81
CA LEU A 54 5.99 6.32 -14.61
C LEU A 54 6.88 6.48 -13.37
N THR A 55 7.23 7.73 -13.06
CA THR A 55 8.25 8.09 -12.06
C THR A 55 7.70 8.96 -10.92
N SER A 56 6.39 8.96 -10.71
CA SER A 56 5.76 9.66 -9.58
C SER A 56 6.23 9.10 -8.24
N LEU A 57 6.07 9.89 -7.17
CA LEU A 57 6.62 9.56 -5.85
C LEU A 57 6.03 8.28 -5.28
N ASP A 58 4.73 8.12 -5.37
CA ASP A 58 4.02 6.92 -4.96
C ASP A 58 4.41 5.69 -5.79
N VAL A 59 4.53 5.80 -7.12
CA VAL A 59 4.98 4.70 -8.00
C VAL A 59 6.42 4.32 -7.69
N ALA A 60 7.33 5.28 -7.55
CA ALA A 60 8.70 4.99 -7.16
C ALA A 60 8.80 4.39 -5.75
N GLY A 61 7.97 4.87 -4.81
CA GLY A 61 7.81 4.31 -3.48
C GLY A 61 7.26 2.89 -3.49
N HIS A 62 6.28 2.62 -4.35
CA HIS A 62 5.65 1.31 -4.59
C HIS A 62 6.70 0.32 -5.10
N GLU A 63 7.45 0.65 -6.15
CA GLU A 63 8.50 -0.25 -6.67
C GLU A 63 9.60 -0.53 -5.65
N MET A 64 10.05 0.48 -4.90
CA MET A 64 11.01 0.27 -3.82
C MET A 64 10.46 -0.69 -2.75
N SER A 65 9.15 -0.65 -2.52
CA SER A 65 8.47 -1.41 -1.47
C SER A 65 8.28 -2.88 -1.84
N HIS A 66 8.17 -3.24 -3.12
CA HIS A 66 8.30 -4.63 -3.56
C HIS A 66 9.64 -5.23 -3.15
N GLY A 67 10.74 -4.49 -3.34
CA GLY A 67 12.05 -4.91 -2.88
C GLY A 67 12.12 -5.09 -1.36
N VAL A 68 11.47 -4.22 -0.58
CA VAL A 68 11.39 -4.36 0.88
C VAL A 68 10.61 -5.62 1.26
N THR A 69 9.48 -5.89 0.61
CA THR A 69 8.69 -7.11 0.79
C THR A 69 9.52 -8.36 0.48
N ALA A 70 10.25 -8.37 -0.64
CA ALA A 70 11.12 -9.48 -1.03
C ALA A 70 12.24 -9.76 0.01
N ASN A 71 12.72 -8.73 0.70
CA ASN A 71 13.76 -8.82 1.73
C ASN A 71 13.20 -8.83 3.16
N THR A 72 11.92 -9.15 3.34
CA THR A 72 11.26 -9.30 4.64
C THR A 72 10.30 -10.50 4.63
N ALA A 73 8.99 -10.29 4.46
CA ALA A 73 7.99 -11.35 4.45
C ALA A 73 8.11 -12.30 3.25
N GLY A 74 8.64 -11.81 2.13
CA GLY A 74 8.73 -12.57 0.88
C GLY A 74 7.37 -13.02 0.37
N LEU A 75 6.34 -12.15 0.48
CA LEU A 75 4.97 -12.46 0.07
C LEU A 75 4.93 -12.97 -1.37
N ASN A 76 4.42 -14.20 -1.56
CA ASN A 76 4.27 -14.79 -2.88
C ASN A 76 3.39 -13.90 -3.75
N TYR A 77 3.80 -13.65 -4.99
CA TYR A 77 3.08 -12.78 -5.92
C TYR A 77 1.92 -13.51 -6.62
N SER A 78 1.05 -14.13 -5.82
CA SER A 78 -0.14 -14.85 -6.28
C SER A 78 -1.17 -14.97 -5.16
N GLY A 79 -2.44 -15.09 -5.54
CA GLY A 79 -3.55 -15.22 -4.59
C GLY A 79 -3.61 -14.05 -3.59
N GLU A 80 -4.08 -14.34 -2.37
CA GLU A 80 -4.17 -13.32 -1.32
C GLU A 80 -2.81 -12.79 -0.88
N SER A 81 -1.75 -13.62 -0.90
CA SER A 81 -0.39 -13.17 -0.63
C SER A 81 0.09 -12.15 -1.66
N GLY A 82 -0.30 -12.31 -2.93
CA GLY A 82 0.03 -11.36 -3.99
C GLY A 82 -0.72 -10.05 -3.83
N GLY A 83 -2.01 -10.11 -3.49
CA GLY A 83 -2.78 -8.92 -3.12
C GLY A 83 -2.17 -8.16 -1.93
N LEU A 84 -1.68 -8.87 -0.92
CA LEU A 84 -0.97 -8.25 0.20
C LEU A 84 0.40 -7.69 -0.20
N ASN A 85 1.07 -8.27 -1.19
CA ASN A 85 2.33 -7.76 -1.73
C ASN A 85 2.08 -6.41 -2.43
N GLU A 86 1.11 -6.36 -3.35
CA GLU A 86 0.65 -5.13 -4.01
C GLU A 86 0.20 -4.06 -3.03
N ALA A 87 -0.68 -4.42 -2.09
CA ALA A 87 -1.18 -3.47 -1.10
C ALA A 87 -0.07 -2.93 -0.19
N THR A 88 0.93 -3.76 0.14
CA THR A 88 2.10 -3.29 0.90
C THR A 88 2.86 -2.22 0.13
N SER A 89 3.01 -2.40 -1.19
CA SER A 89 3.66 -1.42 -2.05
C SER A 89 2.85 -0.13 -2.16
N ASP A 90 1.52 -0.20 -2.31
CA ASP A 90 0.63 0.96 -2.28
C ASP A 90 0.70 1.71 -0.94
N ILE A 91 0.57 0.99 0.18
CA ILE A 91 0.61 1.56 1.54
C ILE A 91 1.88 2.37 1.79
N PHE A 92 3.04 1.82 1.39
CA PHE A 92 4.30 2.52 1.57
C PHE A 92 4.59 3.55 0.47
N GLY A 93 4.07 3.38 -0.75
CA GLY A 93 4.06 4.42 -1.78
C GLY A 93 3.35 5.67 -1.31
N THR A 94 2.11 5.52 -0.84
CA THR A 94 1.35 6.58 -0.15
C THR A 94 2.12 7.15 1.04
N GLY A 95 2.73 6.30 1.87
CA GLY A 95 3.58 6.75 2.97
C GLY A 95 4.75 7.64 2.52
N VAL A 96 5.40 7.30 1.40
CA VAL A 96 6.48 8.10 0.79
C VAL A 96 5.96 9.45 0.31
N GLU A 97 4.81 9.49 -0.34
CA GLU A 97 4.21 10.72 -0.86
C GLU A 97 3.87 11.71 0.27
N PHE A 98 3.19 11.22 1.32
CA PHE A 98 2.93 12.01 2.52
C PHE A 98 4.22 12.47 3.21
N TYR A 99 5.24 11.61 3.28
CA TYR A 99 6.52 11.95 3.89
C TYR A 99 7.28 13.02 3.11
N ALA A 100 7.22 12.99 1.77
CA ALA A 100 7.91 13.95 0.91
C ALA A 100 7.39 15.37 1.12
N ASN A 101 6.13 15.53 1.55
CA ASN A 101 5.48 16.81 1.78
C ASN A 101 5.67 17.78 0.59
N ASN A 102 5.54 17.23 -0.62
CA ASN A 102 5.75 17.96 -1.85
C ASN A 102 4.52 18.83 -2.14
N ALA A 103 4.66 20.15 -2.20
CA ALA A 103 3.52 21.03 -2.44
C ALA A 103 2.90 20.86 -3.85
N SER A 104 3.66 20.35 -4.83
CA SER A 104 3.15 20.05 -6.18
C SER A 104 2.44 18.70 -6.28
N ASP A 105 2.66 17.86 -5.28
CA ASP A 105 2.09 16.52 -5.17
C ASP A 105 1.81 16.20 -3.68
N PRO A 106 0.82 16.88 -3.08
CA PRO A 106 0.54 16.71 -1.66
C PRO A 106 0.03 15.31 -1.39
N GLY A 107 0.63 14.62 -0.43
CA GLY A 107 0.29 13.25 -0.07
C GLY A 107 -1.21 12.99 -0.01
N ASP A 108 -1.65 11.95 -0.72
CA ASP A 108 -3.02 11.53 -0.76
C ASP A 108 -3.14 9.98 -0.77
N TYR A 109 -4.37 9.47 -0.85
CA TYR A 109 -4.70 8.03 -0.82
C TYR A 109 -5.17 7.50 -2.19
N LEU A 110 -4.79 8.20 -3.25
CA LEU A 110 -4.86 7.77 -4.64
C LEU A 110 -3.52 7.11 -5.00
N ILE A 111 -3.53 6.28 -6.03
CA ILE A 111 -2.32 5.64 -6.55
C ILE A 111 -2.22 5.94 -8.04
N GLY A 112 -1.12 6.53 -8.47
CA GLY A 112 -0.76 6.77 -9.86
C GLY A 112 -1.50 7.93 -10.52
N GLU A 113 -2.07 8.86 -9.76
CA GLU A 113 -2.74 10.06 -10.29
C GLU A 113 -1.79 10.98 -11.09
N LYS A 114 -0.51 11.07 -10.73
CA LYS A 114 0.47 11.85 -11.51
C LYS A 114 0.93 11.20 -12.81
N ILE A 115 0.82 9.88 -12.96
CA ILE A 115 1.31 9.20 -14.17
C ILE A 115 0.28 9.16 -15.30
N ASN A 116 -0.99 9.51 -15.01
CA ASN A 116 -2.07 9.62 -15.99
C ASN A 116 -2.13 8.42 -16.96
N ILE A 117 -1.97 7.22 -16.42
CA ILE A 117 -1.83 5.98 -17.22
C ILE A 117 -3.07 5.68 -18.05
N ASN A 118 -4.25 6.09 -17.56
CA ASN A 118 -5.54 5.98 -18.23
C ASN A 118 -5.75 7.07 -19.31
N GLY A 119 -4.95 8.14 -19.30
CA GLY A 119 -5.05 9.27 -20.22
C GLY A 119 -6.20 10.26 -19.94
N ASP A 120 -6.99 10.04 -18.88
CA ASP A 120 -8.16 10.84 -18.51
C ASP A 120 -7.99 11.60 -17.17
N GLY A 121 -6.79 11.54 -16.58
CA GLY A 121 -6.45 12.18 -15.31
C GLY A 121 -6.94 11.43 -14.07
N THR A 122 -7.55 10.25 -14.23
CA THR A 122 -7.95 9.42 -13.08
C THR A 122 -6.76 8.65 -12.51
N PRO A 123 -6.72 8.42 -11.19
CA PRO A 123 -5.75 7.52 -10.58
C PRO A 123 -5.97 6.06 -11.03
N LEU A 124 -4.92 5.27 -10.90
CA LEU A 124 -4.95 3.83 -11.19
C LEU A 124 -5.73 3.05 -10.11
N ARG A 125 -5.57 3.41 -8.83
CA ARG A 125 -6.27 2.77 -7.70
C ARG A 125 -6.67 3.79 -6.64
N TYR A 126 -7.60 3.37 -5.78
CA TYR A 126 -8.12 4.15 -4.67
C TYR A 126 -8.01 3.35 -3.38
N MET A 127 -7.47 3.94 -2.30
CA MET A 127 -7.44 3.24 -1.01
C MET A 127 -8.72 3.40 -0.20
N ASP A 128 -9.51 4.47 -0.39
CA ASP A 128 -10.71 4.74 0.43
C ASP A 128 -11.93 3.89 0.06
N LYS A 129 -12.05 3.57 -1.23
CA LYS A 129 -13.07 2.71 -1.82
C LYS A 129 -12.49 2.11 -3.12
N PRO A 130 -11.72 1.01 -3.01
CA PRO A 130 -11.00 0.40 -4.13
C PRO A 130 -11.82 0.20 -5.40
N SER A 131 -13.08 -0.21 -5.30
CA SER A 131 -13.97 -0.47 -6.43
C SER A 131 -14.22 0.73 -7.35
N LYS A 132 -13.81 1.94 -6.97
CA LYS A 132 -13.82 3.14 -7.84
C LYS A 132 -12.96 2.99 -9.09
N ASP A 133 -11.97 2.11 -9.10
CA ASP A 133 -11.20 1.76 -10.30
C ASP A 133 -11.92 0.77 -11.23
N GLY A 134 -13.08 0.24 -10.81
CA GLY A 134 -13.90 -0.69 -11.58
C GLY A 134 -13.53 -2.17 -11.43
N GLY A 135 -12.48 -2.53 -10.68
CA GLY A 135 -12.01 -3.92 -10.56
C GLY A 135 -11.59 -4.34 -9.15
N SER A 136 -11.07 -3.43 -8.33
CA SER A 136 -10.53 -3.77 -7.02
C SER A 136 -11.61 -4.12 -6.00
N ALA A 137 -11.29 -5.06 -5.12
CA ALA A 137 -12.20 -5.51 -4.08
C ALA A 137 -12.21 -4.53 -2.89
N ASP A 138 -13.37 -3.94 -2.58
CA ASP A 138 -13.55 -3.14 -1.36
C ASP A 138 -13.43 -3.99 -0.07
N TYR A 139 -13.84 -5.26 -0.15
CA TYR A 139 -14.00 -6.14 1.01
C TYR A 139 -13.52 -7.55 0.69
N TRP A 140 -13.06 -8.26 1.71
CA TRP A 140 -12.68 -9.65 1.57
C TRP A 140 -13.90 -10.54 1.28
N SER A 141 -13.69 -11.52 0.41
CA SER A 141 -14.59 -12.64 0.15
C SER A 141 -13.75 -13.87 -0.19
N SER A 142 -14.36 -15.05 -0.17
CA SER A 142 -13.66 -16.30 -0.52
C SER A 142 -13.12 -16.35 -1.96
N SER A 143 -13.58 -15.45 -2.84
CA SER A 143 -13.12 -15.38 -4.23
C SER A 143 -12.04 -14.32 -4.46
N VAL A 144 -11.67 -13.52 -3.45
CA VAL A 144 -10.72 -12.41 -3.64
C VAL A 144 -9.35 -12.89 -4.11
N GLY A 145 -8.92 -14.07 -3.66
CA GLY A 145 -7.66 -14.69 -4.10
C GLY A 145 -7.67 -15.17 -5.56
N ASN A 146 -8.80 -15.12 -6.27
CA ASN A 146 -8.88 -15.45 -7.69
C ASN A 146 -8.74 -14.21 -8.59
N LEU A 147 -8.77 -13.00 -8.01
CA LEU A 147 -8.56 -11.78 -8.76
C LEU A 147 -7.08 -11.64 -9.12
N ASP A 148 -6.79 -10.82 -10.13
CA ASP A 148 -5.45 -10.31 -10.32
C ASP A 148 -4.97 -9.62 -9.02
N VAL A 149 -3.67 -9.74 -8.73
CA VAL A 149 -3.09 -9.27 -7.46
C VAL A 149 -3.34 -7.76 -7.26
N HIS A 150 -3.33 -6.96 -8.33
CA HIS A 150 -3.59 -5.53 -8.27
C HIS A 150 -5.04 -5.22 -7.84
N TYR A 151 -6.01 -6.08 -8.14
CA TYR A 151 -7.41 -5.91 -7.71
C TYR A 151 -7.69 -6.54 -6.34
N SER A 152 -7.07 -7.68 -6.06
CA SER A 152 -7.18 -8.32 -4.74
C SER A 152 -6.54 -7.47 -3.64
N SER A 153 -5.58 -6.60 -3.98
CA SER A 153 -4.93 -5.63 -3.07
C SER A 153 -5.90 -4.66 -2.40
N GLY A 154 -7.04 -4.39 -3.05
CA GLY A 154 -8.03 -3.43 -2.60
C GLY A 154 -8.45 -3.64 -1.13
N VAL A 155 -8.55 -4.89 -0.68
CA VAL A 155 -8.93 -5.20 0.71
C VAL A 155 -7.93 -4.64 1.72
N ALA A 156 -6.62 -4.79 1.48
CA ALA A 156 -5.60 -4.26 2.37
C ALA A 156 -5.41 -2.74 2.22
N ASN A 157 -5.57 -2.21 1.01
CA ASN A 157 -5.61 -0.76 0.78
C ASN A 157 -6.74 -0.10 1.58
N HIS A 158 -7.94 -0.69 1.51
CA HIS A 158 -9.11 -0.22 2.25
C HIS A 158 -8.96 -0.36 3.75
N PHE A 159 -8.41 -1.50 4.22
CA PHE A 159 -8.04 -1.68 5.62
C PHE A 159 -7.11 -0.56 6.11
N PHE A 160 -6.07 -0.24 5.34
CA PHE A 160 -5.08 0.75 5.73
C PHE A 160 -5.67 2.17 5.76
N TYR A 161 -6.50 2.54 4.78
CA TYR A 161 -7.22 3.80 4.80
C TYR A 161 -8.12 3.90 6.04
N LEU A 162 -8.95 2.88 6.30
CA LEU A 162 -9.85 2.84 7.46
C LEU A 162 -9.09 2.93 8.79
N LEU A 163 -7.97 2.21 8.91
CA LEU A 163 -7.12 2.26 10.10
C LEU A 163 -6.48 3.64 10.28
N SER A 164 -6.04 4.28 9.20
CA SER A 164 -5.37 5.59 9.25
C SER A 164 -6.37 6.71 9.53
N GLU A 165 -7.45 6.77 8.75
CA GLU A 165 -8.29 7.95 8.61
C GLU A 165 -9.70 7.78 9.15
N GLY A 166 -10.14 6.52 9.35
CA GLY A 166 -11.51 6.19 9.73
C GLY A 166 -12.47 6.13 8.54
N SER A 167 -13.69 5.69 8.80
CA SER A 167 -14.77 5.60 7.81
C SER A 167 -15.49 6.94 7.60
N GLY A 168 -16.20 7.07 6.49
CA GLY A 168 -17.07 8.20 6.17
C GLY A 168 -16.38 9.33 5.39
N ALA A 169 -17.08 10.45 5.29
CA ALA A 169 -16.64 11.59 4.48
C ALA A 169 -15.47 12.32 5.16
N LYS A 170 -14.40 12.56 4.39
CA LYS A 170 -13.21 13.28 4.84
C LYS A 170 -12.53 13.98 3.68
N THR A 171 -11.96 15.15 3.92
CA THR A 171 -11.08 15.82 2.95
C THR A 171 -9.67 15.83 3.50
N ILE A 172 -8.71 15.31 2.73
CA ILE A 172 -7.29 15.27 3.08
C ILE A 172 -6.54 15.92 1.93
N ASN A 173 -5.77 16.97 2.23
CA ASN A 173 -4.96 17.69 1.25
C ASN A 173 -5.72 18.12 -0.04
N GLY A 174 -7.02 18.40 0.08
CA GLY A 174 -7.87 18.81 -1.04
C GLY A 174 -8.58 17.66 -1.77
N VAL A 175 -8.23 16.40 -1.50
CA VAL A 175 -8.92 15.24 -2.05
C VAL A 175 -10.08 14.83 -1.14
N SER A 176 -11.26 14.64 -1.73
CA SER A 176 -12.46 14.22 -1.01
C SER A 176 -12.63 12.70 -1.06
N TYR A 177 -12.75 12.11 0.13
CA TYR A 177 -12.94 10.69 0.37
C TYR A 177 -14.28 10.44 1.04
N ASN A 178 -14.84 9.25 0.83
CA ASN A 178 -16.02 8.78 1.56
C ASN A 178 -15.96 7.26 1.69
N SER A 179 -15.22 6.80 2.69
CA SER A 179 -14.88 5.38 2.84
C SER A 179 -16.00 4.61 3.53
N PRO A 180 -16.60 3.59 2.88
CA PRO A 180 -17.64 2.77 3.47
C PRO A 180 -17.06 1.67 4.36
N THR A 181 -17.92 0.96 5.09
CA THR A 181 -17.55 -0.24 5.84
C THR A 181 -18.50 -1.37 5.51
N TYR A 182 -18.01 -2.60 5.41
CA TYR A 182 -18.78 -3.77 5.00
C TYR A 182 -20.09 -3.96 5.79
N ASN A 183 -20.03 -3.73 7.11
CA ASN A 183 -21.15 -3.92 8.04
C ASN A 183 -21.84 -2.62 8.48
N GLY A 184 -21.52 -1.48 7.85
CA GLY A 184 -22.03 -0.16 8.22
C GLY A 184 -21.59 0.38 9.59
N THR A 185 -20.65 -0.29 10.28
CA THR A 185 -20.14 0.16 11.59
C THR A 185 -19.01 1.16 11.39
N ALA A 186 -19.14 2.35 11.98
CA ALA A 186 -18.12 3.38 11.89
C ALA A 186 -16.77 2.93 12.47
N VAL A 187 -15.68 3.25 11.77
CA VAL A 187 -14.30 3.06 12.22
C VAL A 187 -13.68 4.41 12.55
N THR A 188 -13.08 4.52 13.74
CA THR A 188 -12.25 5.67 14.12
C THR A 188 -10.79 5.36 13.79
N GLY A 189 -10.17 6.19 12.94
CA GLY A 189 -8.76 6.03 12.57
C GLY A 189 -7.80 6.37 13.72
N ILE A 190 -6.61 5.77 13.69
CA ILE A 190 -5.53 5.99 14.67
C ILE A 190 -4.42 6.91 14.17
N GLY A 191 -4.58 7.46 12.97
CA GLY A 191 -3.58 8.25 12.27
C GLY A 191 -2.60 7.39 11.47
N ARG A 192 -2.22 7.91 10.31
CA ARG A 192 -1.33 7.26 9.33
C ARG A 192 0.01 6.82 9.92
N ASP A 193 0.65 7.64 10.74
CA ASP A 193 1.97 7.31 11.31
C ASP A 193 1.92 6.01 12.12
N LYS A 194 0.89 5.83 12.96
CA LYS A 194 0.71 4.60 13.74
C LYS A 194 0.33 3.42 12.85
N ALA A 195 -0.52 3.63 11.86
CA ALA A 195 -0.91 2.60 10.90
C ALA A 195 0.31 2.07 10.11
N LEU A 196 1.20 2.97 9.66
CA LEU A 196 2.46 2.62 8.99
C LEU A 196 3.38 1.80 9.89
N GLN A 197 3.54 2.18 11.16
CA GLN A 197 4.35 1.41 12.12
C GLN A 197 3.80 -0.01 12.32
N ILE A 198 2.47 -0.15 12.43
CA ILE A 198 1.82 -1.46 12.59
C ILE A 198 2.03 -2.31 11.35
N TRP A 199 1.79 -1.77 10.16
CA TRP A 199 1.96 -2.52 8.90
C TRP A 199 3.41 -2.94 8.70
N TYR A 200 4.38 -2.04 8.91
CA TYR A 200 5.81 -2.35 8.79
C TYR A 200 6.25 -3.41 9.81
N LYS A 201 5.80 -3.32 11.06
CA LYS A 201 6.09 -4.33 12.09
C LYS A 201 5.46 -5.68 11.74
N ALA A 202 4.24 -5.69 11.20
CA ALA A 202 3.56 -6.89 10.70
C ALA A 202 4.35 -7.55 9.57
N LEU A 203 4.70 -6.78 8.54
CA LEU A 203 5.46 -7.24 7.38
C LEU A 203 6.82 -7.83 7.78
N THR A 204 7.56 -7.16 8.66
CA THR A 204 8.95 -7.54 8.98
C THR A 204 9.10 -8.60 10.05
N THR A 205 8.07 -8.87 10.84
CA THR A 205 8.15 -9.77 12.01
C THR A 205 7.15 -10.93 11.96
N TYR A 206 5.95 -10.71 11.43
CA TYR A 206 4.83 -11.65 11.57
C TYR A 206 4.33 -12.23 10.26
N PHE A 207 4.51 -11.53 9.15
CA PHE A 207 4.15 -12.04 7.83
C PHE A 207 5.19 -13.04 7.33
N THR A 208 4.72 -13.93 6.46
CA THR A 208 5.48 -14.99 5.80
C THR A 208 5.10 -15.01 4.33
N SER A 209 5.79 -15.79 3.51
CA SER A 209 5.54 -15.83 2.06
C SER A 209 4.12 -16.26 1.69
N THR A 210 3.45 -17.03 2.55
CA THR A 210 2.09 -17.53 2.34
C THR A 210 1.04 -16.82 3.19
N THR A 211 1.35 -15.63 3.74
CA THR A 211 0.36 -14.86 4.51
C THR A 211 -0.85 -14.54 3.62
N ASN A 212 -2.03 -14.93 4.08
CA ASN A 212 -3.33 -14.59 3.51
C ASN A 212 -4.02 -13.51 4.35
N TYR A 213 -5.20 -13.01 3.96
CA TYR A 213 -5.87 -11.89 4.64
C TYR A 213 -6.19 -12.17 6.11
N LYS A 214 -6.64 -13.39 6.43
CA LYS A 214 -6.87 -13.82 7.82
C LYS A 214 -5.58 -13.81 8.64
N SER A 215 -4.47 -14.25 8.05
CA SER A 215 -3.15 -14.23 8.70
C SER A 215 -2.61 -12.82 8.81
N ALA A 216 -2.89 -11.94 7.85
CA ALA A 216 -2.53 -10.52 7.90
C ALA A 216 -3.25 -9.78 9.04
N ARG A 217 -4.53 -10.09 9.28
CA ARG A 217 -5.26 -9.66 10.49
C ARG A 217 -4.55 -10.10 11.77
N THR A 218 -4.19 -11.38 11.86
CA THR A 218 -3.49 -11.91 13.03
C THR A 218 -2.12 -11.24 13.24
N GLY A 219 -1.35 -11.04 12.17
CA GLY A 219 -0.02 -10.43 12.23
C GLY A 219 -0.07 -8.94 12.60
N THR A 220 -1.03 -8.19 12.07
CA THR A 220 -1.20 -6.76 12.42
C THR A 220 -1.73 -6.57 13.84
N LEU A 221 -2.61 -7.45 14.34
CA LEU A 221 -3.00 -7.46 15.77
C LEU A 221 -1.80 -7.75 16.68
N SER A 222 -0.97 -8.72 16.29
CA SER A 222 0.27 -9.04 17.02
C SER A 222 1.25 -7.85 17.02
N ALA A 223 1.39 -7.16 15.89
CA ALA A 223 2.19 -5.95 15.77
C ALA A 223 1.65 -4.80 16.64
N ALA A 224 0.34 -4.54 16.59
CA ALA A 224 -0.29 -3.51 17.43
C ALA A 224 -0.15 -3.83 18.92
N SER A 225 -0.31 -5.09 19.31
CA SER A 225 -0.08 -5.54 20.68
C SER A 225 1.37 -5.32 21.12
N ALA A 226 2.34 -5.63 20.26
CA ALA A 226 3.75 -5.44 20.57
C ALA A 226 4.16 -3.96 20.67
N LEU A 227 3.54 -3.08 19.88
CA LEU A 227 3.84 -1.64 19.85
C LEU A 227 3.10 -0.86 20.93
N TYR A 228 1.85 -1.22 21.23
CA TYR A 228 0.92 -0.40 22.02
C TYR A 228 0.18 -1.15 23.13
N GLY A 229 0.24 -2.49 23.14
CA GLY A 229 -0.46 -3.37 24.10
C GLY A 229 -1.80 -3.90 23.57
N SER A 230 -2.17 -5.12 23.97
CA SER A 230 -3.37 -5.83 23.48
C SER A 230 -4.71 -5.20 23.92
N THR A 231 -4.70 -4.30 24.89
CA THR A 231 -5.88 -3.58 25.36
C THR A 231 -5.97 -2.14 24.83
N SER A 232 -5.01 -1.72 24.00
CA SER A 232 -4.87 -0.34 23.53
C SER A 232 -5.96 0.06 22.52
N ALA A 233 -6.06 1.36 22.26
CA ALA A 233 -6.96 1.87 21.22
C ALA A 233 -6.52 1.39 19.83
N GLU A 234 -5.21 1.31 19.57
CA GLU A 234 -4.62 0.85 18.32
C GLU A 234 -4.94 -0.63 18.04
N TYR A 235 -4.80 -1.51 19.03
CA TYR A 235 -5.17 -2.91 18.88
C TYR A 235 -6.65 -3.06 18.51
N LYS A 236 -7.53 -2.33 19.21
CA LYS A 236 -8.98 -2.33 18.95
C LYS A 236 -9.30 -1.76 17.57
N ALA A 237 -8.60 -0.71 17.14
CA ALA A 237 -8.78 -0.10 15.83
C ALA A 237 -8.33 -1.04 14.69
N VAL A 238 -7.23 -1.77 14.85
CA VAL A 238 -6.82 -2.81 13.89
C VAL A 238 -7.91 -3.89 13.77
N ALA A 239 -8.44 -4.37 14.90
CA ALA A 239 -9.53 -5.34 14.87
C ALA A 239 -10.78 -4.78 14.16
N ALA A 240 -11.13 -3.52 14.42
CA ALA A 240 -12.28 -2.85 13.82
C ALA A 240 -12.09 -2.65 12.31
N ALA A 241 -10.94 -2.16 11.86
CA ALA A 241 -10.64 -1.93 10.45
C ALA A 241 -10.66 -3.24 9.64
N TRP A 242 -10.09 -4.33 10.15
CA TRP A 242 -10.19 -5.63 9.46
C TRP A 242 -11.63 -6.13 9.36
N THR A 243 -12.41 -5.94 10.42
CA THR A 243 -13.83 -6.30 10.43
C THR A 243 -14.62 -5.46 9.42
N ALA A 244 -14.27 -4.17 9.28
CA ALA A 244 -14.88 -3.27 8.32
C ALA A 244 -14.56 -3.64 6.85
N VAL A 245 -13.50 -4.43 6.60
CA VAL A 245 -13.21 -5.03 5.29
C VAL A 245 -13.55 -6.52 5.20
N ASN A 246 -14.43 -7.01 6.08
CA ASN A 246 -14.93 -8.38 6.10
C ASN A 246 -13.87 -9.48 6.34
N VAL A 247 -12.74 -9.16 6.98
CA VAL A 247 -11.76 -10.15 7.42
C VAL A 247 -11.96 -10.41 8.90
N SER A 248 -12.17 -11.67 9.32
CA SER A 248 -12.46 -12.06 10.71
C SER A 248 -11.37 -12.91 11.37
#